data_AF-A0A0J1GG62-F1
#
_entry.id   AF-A0A0J1GG62-F1
#
_cell.length_a   1.000
_cell.length_b   1.000
_cell.length_c   1.000
_cell.angle_alpha   90.00
_cell.angle_beta   90.00
_cell.angle_gamma   90.00
#
_symmetry.space_group_name_H-M   'P 1'
#
loop_
_entity.id
_entity.type
_entity.pdbx_description
1 polymer ?
#
loop_
_entity_poly.entity_id
_entity_poly.type
_entity_poly.pdbx_seq_one_letter_code
_entity_poly.pdbx_strand_id
1 'polypeptide(L)'
;MRLPGTRYQEPGWEEVRKLLGQCSLAALRACGCTRLLDPAAADETLPDYVELTGERLRQARHTPRARAAGNAYGDTVLELALALLYELQARPGDWHAFVAALRAEAARIDAFRVDAGGEALLRKKVNDMYAVLRDKVDADNYQAACGRPCSPNRMYAYRMLDTAYGEIARLFAGWEQHRAQVGAILGRELHGSPIEVRQLRSIADCRADWVLRWSESLEAFAGSVGPLHTRSKRFASLKGSPDKIAAMLAEIGDYEALSSNRDRDWLQDRDDAALWVEDYWRILQASEDAATPGPDLILEAREDALDAELAAEAEPEPGPLPAHDPQLEVLAAAVSLPPGYLQAAGEGEDRSGWLARELAADGLVLRLAVYAKLLGPGDDSYPDAWRDPATGELPTMQQLAGLAQVSLPTLRKRRDAAIARLQAATMRRRG
;
A
#
# COMPACT_ATOMS: atom_id res chain seq x y z
N MET A 1 -1.85 -5.10 -16.11
CA MET A 1 -0.77 -4.32 -16.71
C MET A 1 0.36 -4.18 -15.70
N ARG A 2 1.59 -4.54 -16.04
CA ARG A 2 2.77 -4.42 -15.15
C ARG A 2 3.93 -3.73 -15.85
N LEU A 3 3.73 -2.46 -16.21
CA LEU A 3 4.83 -1.67 -16.75
C LEU A 3 5.68 -1.08 -15.59
N PRO A 4 6.99 -0.89 -15.78
CA PRO A 4 7.85 -0.31 -14.75
C PRO A 4 7.35 1.06 -14.30
N GLY A 5 7.43 1.31 -12.99
CA GLY A 5 7.00 2.57 -12.38
C GLY A 5 5.47 2.79 -12.34
N THR A 6 4.66 1.94 -12.98
CA THR A 6 3.20 2.11 -12.98
C THR A 6 2.58 1.57 -11.69
N ARG A 7 1.79 2.39 -11.00
CA ARG A 7 1.16 2.02 -9.71
C ARG A 7 -0.34 1.77 -9.81
N TYR A 8 -1.02 2.31 -10.83
CA TYR A 8 -2.47 2.28 -10.94
C TYR A 8 -2.96 1.30 -12.02
N GLN A 9 -3.11 0.04 -11.62
CA GLN A 9 -3.48 -1.10 -12.47
C GLN A 9 -4.99 -1.44 -12.38
N GLU A 10 -5.57 -2.03 -13.43
CA GLU A 10 -7.01 -2.32 -13.57
C GLU A 10 -7.43 -3.70 -13.00
N PRO A 11 -7.15 -3.97 -11.72
CA PRO A 11 -8.31 -4.25 -10.88
C PRO A 11 -8.52 -3.21 -9.77
N GLY A 12 -7.44 -2.75 -9.13
CA GLY A 12 -7.58 -1.88 -7.96
C GLY A 12 -7.93 -0.43 -8.30
N TRP A 13 -7.65 0.03 -9.53
CA TRP A 13 -7.99 1.38 -9.97
C TRP A 13 -9.48 1.71 -9.82
N GLU A 14 -10.38 0.79 -10.15
CA GLU A 14 -11.81 1.06 -10.09
C GLU A 14 -12.28 1.38 -8.65
N GLU A 15 -11.70 0.70 -7.66
CA GLU A 15 -11.98 0.99 -6.24
C GLU A 15 -11.31 2.30 -5.78
N VAL A 16 -10.10 2.61 -6.25
CA VAL A 16 -9.43 3.91 -6.05
C VAL A 16 -10.31 5.04 -6.59
N ARG A 17 -10.80 4.90 -7.82
CA ARG A 17 -11.68 5.86 -8.49
C ARG A 17 -12.98 6.06 -7.71
N LYS A 18 -13.62 4.98 -7.24
CA LYS A 18 -14.84 5.06 -6.42
C LYS A 18 -14.59 5.77 -5.09
N LEU A 19 -13.49 5.45 -4.41
CA LEU A 19 -13.13 6.06 -3.13
C LEU A 19 -12.83 7.55 -3.30
N LEU A 20 -11.98 7.91 -4.26
CA LEU A 20 -11.66 9.30 -4.60
C LEU A 20 -12.91 10.08 -4.99
N GLY A 21 -13.76 9.51 -5.84
CA GLY A 21 -15.01 10.14 -6.26
C GLY A 21 -15.93 10.43 -5.07
N GLN A 22 -16.09 9.47 -4.15
CA GLN A 22 -16.91 9.65 -2.94
C GLN A 22 -16.36 10.76 -2.02
N CYS A 23 -15.06 10.70 -1.69
CA CYS A 23 -14.42 11.67 -0.79
C CYS A 23 -14.37 13.08 -1.41
N SER A 24 -14.09 13.18 -2.71
CA SER A 24 -14.04 14.44 -3.44
C SER A 24 -15.39 15.13 -3.49
N LEU A 25 -16.48 14.38 -3.71
CA LEU A 25 -17.82 14.97 -3.70
C LEU A 25 -18.18 15.54 -2.32
N ALA A 26 -17.82 14.84 -1.25
CA ALA A 26 -18.02 15.34 0.11
C ALA A 26 -17.20 16.61 0.38
N ALA A 27 -15.93 16.64 -0.07
CA ALA A 27 -15.06 17.81 0.05
C ALA A 27 -15.59 19.02 -0.76
N LEU A 28 -15.96 18.81 -2.03
CA LEU A 28 -16.48 19.87 -2.90
C LEU A 28 -17.79 20.48 -2.39
N ARG A 29 -18.65 19.68 -1.75
CA ARG A 29 -19.83 20.19 -1.04
C ARG A 29 -19.45 21.09 0.14
N ALA A 30 -18.40 20.76 0.88
CA ALA A 30 -17.92 21.55 2.00
C ALA A 30 -17.21 22.85 1.56
N CYS A 31 -16.46 22.82 0.44
CA CYS A 31 -15.84 24.02 -0.14
C CYS A 31 -16.87 25.03 -0.68
N GLY A 32 -18.05 24.57 -1.06
CA GLY A 32 -19.09 25.36 -1.71
C GLY A 32 -18.81 25.61 -3.19
N CYS A 33 -19.69 25.11 -4.07
CA CYS A 33 -19.54 25.22 -5.53
C CYS A 33 -19.37 26.66 -6.03
N THR A 34 -19.93 27.65 -5.34
CA THR A 34 -19.81 29.08 -5.72
C THR A 34 -18.37 29.56 -5.69
N ARG A 35 -17.60 29.19 -4.65
CA ARG A 35 -16.19 29.59 -4.50
C ARG A 35 -15.31 28.89 -5.54
N LEU A 36 -15.59 27.63 -5.82
CA LEU A 36 -14.88 26.86 -6.87
C LEU A 36 -15.08 27.45 -8.27
N LEU A 37 -16.29 27.97 -8.55
CA LEU A 37 -16.61 28.56 -9.84
C LEU A 37 -16.10 30.00 -10.00
N ASP A 38 -15.68 30.66 -8.92
CA ASP A 38 -15.11 32.00 -8.96
C ASP A 38 -13.71 31.99 -9.61
N PRO A 39 -13.49 32.72 -10.73
CA PRO A 39 -12.17 32.89 -11.34
C PRO A 39 -11.10 33.40 -10.40
N ALA A 40 -11.46 34.30 -9.47
CA ALA A 40 -10.51 34.93 -8.57
C ALA A 40 -10.02 34.01 -7.44
N ALA A 41 -10.80 32.96 -7.11
CA ALA A 41 -10.50 32.04 -6.01
C ALA A 41 -9.91 30.69 -6.47
N ALA A 42 -9.65 30.52 -7.77
CA ALA A 42 -9.26 29.22 -8.34
C ALA A 42 -7.99 28.64 -7.67
N ASP A 43 -6.96 29.48 -7.54
CA ASP A 43 -5.66 29.10 -7.00
C ASP A 43 -5.73 28.81 -5.49
N GLU A 44 -6.65 29.47 -4.79
CA GLU A 44 -6.87 29.31 -3.34
C GLU A 44 -7.72 28.09 -2.98
N THR A 45 -8.44 27.51 -3.95
CA THR A 45 -9.35 26.38 -3.69
C THR A 45 -8.65 25.02 -3.66
N LEU A 46 -7.45 24.89 -4.25
CA LEU A 46 -6.74 23.61 -4.28
C LEU A 46 -6.28 23.17 -2.88
N PRO A 47 -5.63 24.01 -2.04
CA PRO A 47 -5.25 23.62 -0.69
C PRO A 47 -6.44 23.14 0.15
N ASP A 48 -7.54 23.89 0.14
CA ASP A 48 -8.77 23.55 0.86
C ASP A 48 -9.35 22.21 0.38
N TYR A 49 -9.37 21.99 -0.94
CA TYR A 49 -9.84 20.73 -1.51
C TYR A 49 -8.94 19.54 -1.11
N VAL A 50 -7.62 19.72 -1.13
CA VAL A 50 -6.66 18.68 -0.75
C VAL A 50 -6.79 18.33 0.73
N GLU A 51 -6.90 19.33 1.60
CA GLU A 51 -7.08 19.11 3.03
C GLU A 51 -8.38 18.36 3.32
N LEU A 52 -9.52 18.85 2.83
CA LEU A 52 -10.83 18.25 3.06
C LEU A 52 -10.93 16.84 2.45
N THR A 53 -10.41 16.63 1.24
CA THR A 53 -10.43 15.29 0.62
C THR A 53 -9.52 14.33 1.38
N GLY A 54 -8.35 14.80 1.82
CA GLY A 54 -7.40 14.02 2.62
C GLY A 54 -7.98 13.57 3.95
N GLU A 55 -8.66 14.46 4.67
CA GLU A 55 -9.38 14.12 5.90
C GLU A 55 -10.44 13.03 5.65
N ARG A 56 -11.24 13.17 4.59
CA ARG A 56 -12.28 12.19 4.24
C ARG A 56 -11.70 10.83 3.88
N LEU A 57 -10.58 10.81 3.15
CA LEU A 57 -9.86 9.56 2.85
C LEU A 57 -9.36 8.90 4.13
N ARG A 58 -8.72 9.65 5.03
CA ARG A 58 -8.24 9.12 6.31
C ARG A 58 -9.39 8.63 7.20
N GLN A 59 -10.55 9.29 7.19
CA GLN A 59 -11.75 8.80 7.88
C GLN A 59 -12.27 7.48 7.29
N ALA A 60 -12.10 7.28 5.97
CA ALA A 60 -12.51 6.06 5.29
C ALA A 60 -11.52 4.88 5.48
N ARG A 61 -10.40 5.05 6.20
CA ARG A 61 -9.31 4.05 6.28
C ARG A 61 -9.71 2.67 6.79
N HIS A 62 -10.77 2.60 7.61
CA HIS A 62 -11.26 1.33 8.14
C HIS A 62 -12.34 0.67 7.27
N THR A 63 -12.74 1.32 6.17
CA THR A 63 -13.74 0.75 5.25
C THR A 63 -13.13 -0.43 4.47
N PRO A 64 -13.95 -1.44 4.11
CA PRO A 64 -13.47 -2.56 3.29
C PRO A 64 -12.84 -2.12 1.97
N ARG A 65 -13.41 -1.09 1.32
CA ARG A 65 -12.87 -0.53 0.08
C ARG A 65 -11.47 0.05 0.28
N ALA A 66 -11.25 0.84 1.34
CA ALA A 66 -9.97 1.48 1.60
C ALA A 66 -8.84 0.46 1.85
N ARG A 67 -9.17 -0.65 2.52
CA ARG A 67 -8.22 -1.73 2.85
C ARG A 67 -8.01 -2.76 1.74
N ALA A 68 -8.82 -2.71 0.68
CA ALA A 68 -8.66 -3.63 -0.44
C ALA A 68 -7.30 -3.41 -1.12
N ALA A 69 -6.74 -4.47 -1.71
CA ALA A 69 -5.53 -4.39 -2.50
C ALA A 69 -5.75 -3.44 -3.70
N GLY A 70 -4.92 -2.40 -3.80
CA GLY A 70 -4.96 -1.41 -4.86
C GLY A 70 -4.08 -1.79 -6.06
N ASN A 71 -2.99 -2.51 -5.83
CA ASN A 71 -2.14 -3.03 -6.88
C ASN A 71 -1.39 -4.30 -6.44
N ALA A 72 -0.59 -4.87 -7.35
CA ALA A 72 0.21 -6.06 -7.09
C ALA A 72 1.48 -5.78 -6.26
N TYR A 73 1.80 -4.52 -5.97
CA TYR A 73 2.99 -4.12 -5.20
C TYR A 73 2.72 -4.03 -3.69
N GLY A 74 1.48 -4.30 -3.24
CA GLY A 74 1.11 -4.27 -1.84
C GLY A 74 0.41 -2.99 -1.40
N ASP A 75 0.33 -1.97 -2.27
CA ASP A 75 -0.40 -0.73 -1.95
C ASP A 75 -1.90 -1.03 -1.81
N THR A 76 -2.51 -0.45 -0.79
CA THR A 76 -3.96 -0.43 -0.60
C THR A 76 -4.63 0.61 -1.50
N VAL A 77 -5.93 0.44 -1.71
CA VAL A 77 -6.77 1.43 -2.40
C VAL A 77 -6.67 2.81 -1.75
N LEU A 78 -6.57 2.87 -0.42
CA LEU A 78 -6.39 4.13 0.31
C LEU A 78 -5.06 4.81 -0.01
N GLU A 79 -3.96 4.07 0.03
CA GLU A 79 -2.61 4.61 -0.23
C GLU A 79 -2.53 5.17 -1.65
N LEU A 80 -3.06 4.45 -2.63
CA LEU A 80 -3.15 4.93 -4.01
C LEU A 80 -4.05 6.17 -4.15
N ALA A 81 -5.17 6.23 -3.43
CA ALA A 81 -6.02 7.41 -3.43
C ALA A 81 -5.33 8.64 -2.82
N LEU A 82 -4.65 8.47 -1.67
CA LEU A 82 -3.89 9.55 -1.02
C LEU A 82 -2.73 10.01 -1.91
N ALA A 83 -2.00 9.07 -2.52
CA ALA A 83 -0.91 9.40 -3.44
C ALA A 83 -1.40 10.28 -4.59
N LEU A 84 -2.51 9.92 -5.27
CA LEU A 84 -3.06 10.77 -6.34
C LEU A 84 -3.55 12.12 -5.85
N LEU A 85 -4.12 12.20 -4.65
CA LEU A 85 -4.55 13.48 -4.09
C LEU A 85 -3.36 14.44 -3.90
N TYR A 86 -2.23 13.92 -3.42
CA TYR A 86 -1.03 14.73 -3.22
C TYR A 86 -0.26 15.00 -4.52
N GLU A 87 -0.34 14.09 -5.50
CA GLU A 87 0.12 14.37 -6.87
C GLU A 87 -0.66 15.53 -7.51
N LEU A 88 -1.96 15.64 -7.24
CA LEU A 88 -2.75 16.78 -7.70
C LEU A 88 -2.26 18.09 -7.07
N GLN A 89 -1.90 18.08 -5.79
CA GLN A 89 -1.34 19.24 -5.11
C GLN A 89 -0.04 19.73 -5.77
N ALA A 90 0.81 18.80 -6.22
CA ALA A 90 2.04 19.12 -6.95
C ALA A 90 1.79 19.60 -8.40
N ARG A 91 0.56 19.49 -8.91
CA ARG A 91 0.19 19.80 -10.30
C ARG A 91 -1.00 20.77 -10.37
N PRO A 92 -0.83 22.05 -9.94
CA PRO A 92 -1.91 23.03 -9.91
C PRO A 92 -2.54 23.26 -11.31
N GLY A 93 -1.79 23.08 -12.39
CA GLY A 93 -2.33 23.16 -13.75
C GLY A 93 -3.45 22.15 -14.04
N ASP A 94 -3.41 20.96 -13.43
CA ASP A 94 -4.48 19.96 -13.55
C ASP A 94 -5.74 20.36 -12.79
N TRP A 95 -5.58 20.98 -11.62
CA TRP A 95 -6.68 21.59 -10.89
C TRP A 95 -7.32 22.73 -11.69
N HIS A 96 -6.53 23.62 -12.27
CA HIS A 96 -7.05 24.72 -13.10
C HIS A 96 -7.84 24.21 -14.31
N ALA A 97 -7.36 23.14 -14.96
CA ALA A 97 -8.08 22.51 -16.06
C ALA A 97 -9.42 21.90 -15.61
N PHE A 98 -9.44 21.24 -14.44
CA PHE A 98 -10.66 20.72 -13.85
C PHE A 98 -11.67 21.84 -13.52
N VAL A 99 -11.23 22.90 -12.85
CA VAL A 99 -12.08 24.04 -12.51
C VAL A 99 -12.61 24.74 -13.76
N ALA A 100 -11.77 24.95 -14.78
CA ALA A 100 -12.20 25.51 -16.05
C ALA A 100 -13.26 24.63 -16.74
N ALA A 101 -13.09 23.31 -16.70
CA ALA A 101 -14.08 22.37 -17.23
C ALA A 101 -15.41 22.43 -16.46
N LEU A 102 -15.38 22.59 -15.13
CA LEU A 102 -16.58 22.77 -14.33
C LEU A 102 -17.30 24.09 -14.66
N ARG A 103 -16.56 25.19 -14.81
CA ARG A 103 -17.15 26.49 -15.22
C ARG A 103 -17.82 26.40 -16.59
N ALA A 104 -17.19 25.72 -17.54
CA ALA A 104 -17.75 25.52 -18.87
C ALA A 104 -19.06 24.74 -18.83
N GLU A 105 -19.19 23.73 -17.96
CA GLU A 105 -20.45 23.00 -17.77
C GLU A 105 -21.49 23.84 -17.02
N ALA A 106 -21.08 24.55 -15.96
CA ALA A 106 -21.97 25.40 -15.18
C ALA A 106 -22.58 26.54 -16.01
N ALA A 107 -21.86 27.04 -17.02
CA ALA A 107 -22.38 28.01 -17.98
C ALA A 107 -23.41 27.43 -18.96
N ARG A 108 -23.44 26.10 -19.13
CA ARG A 108 -24.37 25.40 -20.04
C ARG A 108 -25.61 24.87 -19.34
N ILE A 109 -25.52 24.59 -18.04
CA ILE A 109 -26.54 23.92 -17.26
C ILE A 109 -26.78 24.72 -15.96
N ASP A 110 -27.85 25.52 -15.94
CA ASP A 110 -28.24 26.30 -14.74
C ASP A 110 -28.48 25.40 -13.50
N ALA A 111 -28.89 24.15 -13.72
CA ALA A 111 -29.13 23.13 -12.69
C ALA A 111 -27.87 22.64 -11.96
N PHE A 112 -26.66 23.03 -12.41
CA PHE A 112 -25.38 22.66 -11.76
C PHE A 112 -25.33 23.08 -10.28
N ARG A 113 -26.12 24.09 -9.89
CA ARG A 113 -26.11 24.67 -8.55
C ARG A 113 -27.15 24.08 -7.58
N VAL A 114 -28.16 23.34 -8.04
CA VAL A 114 -29.35 23.03 -7.21
C VAL A 114 -29.87 21.59 -7.32
N ASP A 115 -29.61 20.84 -8.41
CA ASP A 115 -30.23 19.53 -8.64
C ASP A 115 -29.30 18.31 -8.48
N ALA A 116 -29.90 17.14 -8.21
CA ALA A 116 -29.24 15.83 -8.16
C ALA A 116 -28.46 15.48 -9.45
N GLY A 117 -28.84 16.05 -10.61
CA GLY A 117 -28.12 15.90 -11.88
C GLY A 117 -26.75 16.58 -11.88
N GLY A 118 -26.56 17.66 -11.11
CA GLY A 118 -25.28 18.35 -10.95
C GLY A 118 -24.25 17.50 -10.22
N GLU A 119 -24.67 16.67 -9.25
CA GLU A 119 -23.77 15.77 -8.54
C GLU A 119 -23.22 14.66 -9.45
N ALA A 120 -24.05 14.07 -10.29
CA ALA A 120 -23.61 13.05 -11.24
C ALA A 120 -22.57 13.59 -12.22
N LEU A 121 -22.77 14.83 -12.69
CA LEU A 121 -21.81 15.52 -13.54
C LEU A 121 -20.51 15.85 -12.80
N LEU A 122 -20.60 16.37 -11.56
CA LEU A 122 -19.44 16.66 -10.73
C LEU A 122 -18.61 15.39 -10.47
N ARG A 123 -19.27 14.28 -10.14
CA ARG A 123 -18.64 12.97 -9.96
C ARG A 123 -17.90 12.55 -11.22
N LYS A 124 -18.54 12.72 -12.39
CA LYS A 124 -17.92 12.41 -13.68
C LYS A 124 -16.67 13.25 -13.90
N LYS A 125 -16.72 14.57 -13.67
CA LYS A 125 -15.57 15.47 -13.88
C LYS A 125 -14.43 15.20 -12.90
N VAL A 126 -14.73 14.85 -11.65
CA VAL A 126 -13.74 14.40 -10.66
C VAL A 126 -13.06 13.12 -11.14
N ASN A 127 -13.86 12.14 -11.60
CA ASN A 127 -13.31 10.89 -12.12
C ASN A 127 -12.44 11.12 -13.36
N ASP A 128 -12.85 12.02 -14.26
CA ASP A 128 -12.09 12.38 -15.45
C ASP A 128 -10.75 13.05 -15.07
N MET A 129 -10.76 13.97 -14.09
CA MET A 129 -9.56 14.62 -13.57
C MET A 129 -8.57 13.59 -13.02
N TYR A 130 -9.01 12.70 -12.12
CA TYR A 130 -8.13 11.69 -11.54
C TYR A 130 -7.68 10.63 -12.55
N ALA A 131 -8.51 10.28 -13.53
CA ALA A 131 -8.09 9.39 -14.61
C ALA A 131 -6.97 10.00 -15.45
N VAL A 132 -7.08 11.30 -15.81
CA VAL A 132 -6.02 12.01 -16.53
C VAL A 132 -4.77 12.16 -15.69
N LEU A 133 -4.91 12.52 -14.41
CA LEU A 133 -3.78 12.63 -13.47
C LEU A 133 -3.05 11.30 -13.32
N ARG A 134 -3.79 10.21 -13.13
CA ARG A 134 -3.25 8.84 -13.09
C ARG A 134 -2.44 8.50 -14.34
N ASP A 135 -2.96 8.84 -15.52
CA ASP A 135 -2.28 8.58 -16.79
C ASP A 135 -0.98 9.40 -16.90
N LYS A 136 -0.94 10.63 -16.36
CA LYS A 136 0.26 11.46 -16.29
C LYS A 136 1.29 10.91 -15.31
N VAL A 137 0.89 10.62 -14.08
CA VAL A 137 1.77 10.10 -13.03
C VAL A 137 2.42 8.79 -13.49
N ASP A 138 1.64 7.84 -14.01
CA ASP A 138 2.21 6.58 -14.49
C ASP A 138 3.09 6.78 -15.73
N ALA A 139 2.76 7.72 -16.62
CA ALA A 139 3.62 8.04 -17.76
C ALA A 139 4.97 8.62 -17.31
N ASP A 140 4.98 9.55 -16.36
CA ASP A 140 6.18 10.15 -15.79
C ASP A 140 7.02 9.09 -15.04
N ASN A 141 6.38 8.24 -14.24
CA ASN A 141 7.07 7.16 -13.54
C ASN A 141 7.65 6.12 -14.49
N TYR A 142 6.93 5.77 -15.56
CA TYR A 142 7.46 4.89 -16.60
C TYR A 142 8.66 5.55 -17.32
N GLN A 143 8.59 6.84 -17.63
CA GLN A 143 9.72 7.57 -18.21
C GLN A 143 10.94 7.53 -17.29
N ALA A 144 10.74 7.76 -15.99
CA ALA A 144 11.79 7.72 -14.99
C ALA A 144 12.40 6.32 -14.86
N ALA A 145 11.57 5.27 -14.86
CA ALA A 145 12.03 3.89 -14.71
C ALA A 145 12.74 3.34 -15.95
N CYS A 146 12.27 3.70 -17.15
CA CYS A 146 12.76 3.11 -18.41
C CYS A 146 13.71 4.01 -19.21
N GLY A 147 13.79 5.31 -18.88
CA GLY A 147 14.49 6.31 -19.69
C GLY A 147 13.87 6.53 -21.08
N ARG A 148 12.64 6.05 -21.32
CA ARG A 148 11.95 6.09 -22.61
C ARG A 148 10.78 7.06 -22.59
N PRO A 149 10.56 7.87 -23.65
CA PRO A 149 9.46 8.81 -23.68
C PRO A 149 8.11 8.08 -23.69
N CYS A 150 7.25 8.43 -22.73
CA CYS A 150 5.89 7.92 -22.60
C CYS A 150 4.93 9.07 -22.35
N SER A 151 3.91 9.24 -23.20
CA SER A 151 2.89 10.27 -22.99
C SER A 151 1.71 9.68 -22.20
N PRO A 152 0.88 10.52 -21.54
CA PRO A 152 -0.34 10.05 -20.87
C PRO A 152 -1.27 9.27 -21.83
N ASN A 153 -1.35 9.70 -23.09
CA ASN A 153 -2.12 8.98 -24.12
C ASN A 153 -1.52 7.60 -24.45
N ARG A 154 -0.18 7.46 -24.43
CA ARG A 154 0.48 6.16 -24.62
C ARG A 154 0.23 5.26 -23.40
N MET A 155 0.29 5.81 -22.19
CA MET A 155 -0.04 5.07 -20.96
C MET A 155 -1.50 4.59 -20.94
N TYR A 156 -2.42 5.45 -21.37
CA TYR A 156 -3.82 5.08 -21.57
C TYR A 156 -4.00 3.96 -22.61
N ALA A 157 -3.23 4.02 -23.71
CA ALA A 157 -3.24 2.96 -24.71
C ALA A 157 -2.75 1.61 -24.16
N TYR A 158 -1.68 1.58 -23.35
CA TYR A 158 -1.25 0.34 -22.68
C TYR A 158 -2.35 -0.24 -21.79
N ARG A 159 -3.04 0.58 -20.99
CA ARG A 159 -4.15 0.10 -20.15
C ARG A 159 -5.31 -0.45 -20.98
N MET A 160 -5.66 0.22 -22.08
CA MET A 160 -6.71 -0.27 -22.98
C MET A 160 -6.35 -1.63 -23.59
N LEU A 161 -5.09 -1.81 -24.01
CA LEU A 161 -4.60 -3.09 -24.54
C LEU A 161 -4.59 -4.19 -23.48
N ASP A 162 -4.22 -3.87 -22.25
CA ASP A 162 -4.29 -4.79 -21.11
C ASP A 162 -5.73 -5.23 -20.81
N THR A 163 -6.69 -4.30 -20.81
CA THR A 163 -8.12 -4.62 -20.70
C THR A 163 -8.61 -5.47 -21.87
N ALA A 164 -8.21 -5.12 -23.11
CA ALA A 164 -8.59 -5.88 -24.30
C ALA A 164 -8.07 -7.31 -24.24
N TYR A 165 -6.81 -7.50 -23.85
CA TYR A 165 -6.23 -8.82 -23.60
C TYR A 165 -7.01 -9.58 -22.53
N GLY A 166 -7.30 -8.97 -21.37
CA GLY A 166 -8.06 -9.62 -20.30
C GLY A 166 -9.44 -10.11 -20.76
N GLU A 167 -10.16 -9.30 -21.55
CA GLU A 167 -11.45 -9.69 -22.11
C GLU A 167 -11.31 -10.80 -23.17
N ILE A 168 -10.32 -10.72 -24.06
CA ILE A 168 -10.06 -11.78 -25.05
C ILE A 168 -9.70 -13.10 -24.35
N ALA A 169 -8.84 -13.05 -23.34
CA ALA A 169 -8.47 -14.23 -22.55
C ALA A 169 -9.68 -14.84 -21.84
N ARG A 170 -10.57 -14.02 -21.27
CA ARG A 170 -11.83 -14.48 -20.67
C ARG A 170 -12.74 -15.15 -21.71
N LEU A 171 -12.90 -14.55 -22.88
CA LEU A 171 -13.70 -15.11 -23.98
C LEU A 171 -13.10 -16.44 -24.50
N PHE A 172 -11.78 -16.53 -24.59
CA PHE A 172 -11.09 -17.75 -25.04
C PHE A 172 -11.21 -18.87 -24.00
N ALA A 173 -11.11 -18.55 -22.70
CA ALA A 173 -11.35 -19.52 -21.62
C ALA A 173 -12.78 -20.08 -21.65
N GLY A 174 -13.77 -19.23 -21.96
CA GLY A 174 -15.19 -19.61 -22.15
C GLY A 174 -15.61 -19.80 -23.61
N TRP A 175 -14.72 -20.31 -24.48
CA TRP A 175 -14.96 -20.29 -25.93
C TRP A 175 -16.19 -21.08 -26.37
N GLU A 176 -16.60 -22.10 -25.63
CA GLU A 176 -17.80 -22.89 -25.94
C GLU A 176 -19.07 -22.04 -25.79
N GLN A 177 -19.16 -21.25 -24.71
CA GLN A 177 -20.28 -20.34 -24.47
C GLN A 177 -20.25 -19.11 -25.38
N HIS A 178 -19.05 -18.71 -25.82
CA HIS A 178 -18.82 -17.52 -26.64
C HIS A 178 -18.43 -17.83 -28.09
N ARG A 179 -18.82 -19.01 -28.61
CA ARG A 179 -18.32 -19.56 -29.89
C ARG A 179 -18.41 -18.59 -31.07
N ALA A 180 -19.55 -17.90 -31.21
CA ALA A 180 -19.76 -16.95 -32.29
C ALA A 180 -18.80 -15.75 -32.20
N GLN A 181 -18.62 -15.19 -31.00
CA GLN A 181 -17.73 -14.05 -30.80
C GLN A 181 -16.25 -14.46 -30.92
N VAL A 182 -15.87 -15.63 -30.38
CA VAL A 182 -14.51 -16.17 -30.55
C VAL A 182 -14.22 -16.44 -32.03
N GLY A 183 -15.18 -16.95 -32.79
CA GLY A 183 -15.06 -17.11 -34.24
C GLY A 183 -14.85 -15.77 -34.96
N ALA A 184 -15.57 -14.72 -34.56
CA ALA A 184 -15.37 -13.37 -35.10
C ALA A 184 -13.96 -12.80 -34.77
N ILE A 185 -13.47 -12.98 -33.54
CA ILE A 185 -12.12 -12.57 -33.12
C ILE A 185 -11.05 -13.30 -33.94
N LEU A 186 -11.21 -14.62 -34.12
CA LEU A 186 -10.28 -15.44 -34.92
C LEU A 186 -10.47 -15.24 -36.42
N GLY A 187 -11.56 -14.60 -36.85
CA GLY A 187 -11.96 -14.38 -38.24
C GLY A 187 -12.23 -15.66 -39.02
N ARG A 188 -12.74 -16.69 -38.34
CA ARG A 188 -13.14 -17.96 -38.95
C ARG A 188 -14.25 -18.64 -38.15
N GLU A 189 -15.08 -19.42 -38.83
CA GLU A 189 -16.04 -20.28 -38.14
C GLU A 189 -15.31 -21.37 -37.33
N LEU A 190 -15.84 -21.68 -36.16
CA LEU A 190 -15.28 -22.72 -35.30
C LEU A 190 -16.03 -24.02 -35.56
N HIS A 191 -15.30 -25.07 -35.96
CA HIS A 191 -15.81 -26.44 -36.08
C HIS A 191 -15.40 -27.34 -34.90
N GLY A 192 -14.46 -26.89 -34.07
CA GLY A 192 -13.97 -27.59 -32.87
C GLY A 192 -13.18 -26.65 -31.97
N SER A 193 -12.44 -27.21 -30.99
CA SER A 193 -11.59 -26.43 -30.08
C SER A 193 -10.54 -25.63 -30.88
N PRO A 194 -10.50 -24.29 -30.77
CA PRO A 194 -9.47 -23.49 -31.41
C PRO A 194 -8.10 -23.78 -30.78
N ILE A 195 -7.04 -23.83 -31.58
CA ILE A 195 -5.67 -24.00 -31.05
C ILE A 195 -5.20 -22.73 -30.35
N GLU A 196 -5.69 -21.58 -30.79
CA GLU A 196 -5.37 -20.24 -30.30
C GLU A 196 -5.77 -20.05 -28.83
N VAL A 197 -6.87 -20.69 -28.41
CA VAL A 197 -7.29 -20.75 -26.99
C VAL A 197 -6.20 -21.36 -26.11
N ARG A 198 -5.43 -22.32 -26.62
CA ARG A 198 -4.31 -22.96 -25.89
C ARG A 198 -2.99 -22.20 -26.03
N GLN A 199 -2.88 -21.32 -27.03
CA GLN A 199 -1.68 -20.53 -27.30
C GLN A 199 -1.64 -19.23 -26.49
N LEU A 200 -2.79 -18.64 -26.15
CA LEU A 200 -2.87 -17.41 -25.38
C LEU A 200 -2.53 -17.68 -23.89
N ARG A 201 -1.25 -17.61 -23.52
CA ARG A 201 -0.78 -17.84 -22.14
C ARG A 201 -0.45 -16.54 -21.42
N SER A 202 -0.01 -15.53 -22.16
CA SER A 202 0.36 -14.21 -21.69
C SER A 202 -0.15 -13.14 -22.65
N ILE A 203 -0.02 -11.87 -22.26
CA ILE A 203 -0.37 -10.75 -23.14
C ILE A 203 0.54 -10.66 -24.38
N ALA A 204 1.78 -11.15 -24.30
CA ALA A 204 2.69 -11.23 -25.45
C ALA A 204 2.19 -12.19 -26.54
N ASP A 205 1.41 -13.21 -26.17
CA ASP A 205 0.83 -14.17 -27.13
C ASP A 205 -0.41 -13.60 -27.84
N CYS A 206 -0.93 -12.46 -27.37
CA CYS A 206 -2.11 -11.83 -27.94
C CYS A 206 -1.76 -11.15 -29.26
N ARG A 207 -2.44 -11.56 -30.34
CA ARG A 207 -2.20 -10.98 -31.68
C ARG A 207 -2.93 -9.64 -31.83
N ALA A 208 -2.29 -8.68 -32.49
CA ALA A 208 -2.89 -7.38 -32.79
C ALA A 208 -4.22 -7.50 -33.56
N ASP A 209 -4.31 -8.44 -34.50
CA ASP A 209 -5.53 -8.74 -35.24
C ASP A 209 -6.68 -9.18 -34.34
N TRP A 210 -6.39 -9.92 -33.26
CA TRP A 210 -7.41 -10.33 -32.30
C TRP A 210 -7.95 -9.13 -31.54
N VAL A 211 -7.11 -8.17 -31.16
CA VAL A 211 -7.54 -6.92 -30.51
C VAL A 211 -8.42 -6.09 -31.44
N LEU A 212 -8.02 -5.95 -32.71
CA LEU A 212 -8.80 -5.23 -33.71
C LEU A 212 -10.18 -5.88 -33.91
N ARG A 213 -10.22 -7.19 -34.18
CA ARG A 213 -11.47 -7.93 -34.42
C ARG A 213 -12.34 -8.06 -33.16
N TRP A 214 -11.73 -8.17 -31.99
CA TRP A 214 -12.45 -8.07 -30.72
C TRP A 214 -13.16 -6.72 -30.62
N SER A 215 -12.43 -5.62 -30.84
CA SER A 215 -13.01 -4.28 -30.81
C SER A 215 -14.08 -4.06 -31.89
N GLU A 216 -14.04 -4.78 -33.01
CA GLU A 216 -15.09 -4.75 -34.04
C GLU A 216 -16.33 -5.54 -33.59
N SER A 217 -16.11 -6.72 -33.00
CA SER A 217 -17.17 -7.63 -32.58
C SER A 217 -18.07 -7.05 -31.47
N LEU A 218 -17.57 -6.11 -30.65
CA LEU A 218 -18.31 -5.59 -29.50
C LEU A 218 -19.67 -4.98 -29.86
N GLU A 219 -19.82 -4.37 -31.04
CA GLU A 219 -21.10 -3.81 -31.45
C GLU A 219 -22.17 -4.91 -31.64
N ALA A 220 -21.77 -6.03 -32.26
CA ALA A 220 -22.65 -7.15 -32.52
C ALA A 220 -22.98 -7.97 -31.26
N PHE A 221 -22.03 -8.12 -30.33
CA PHE A 221 -22.17 -9.04 -29.18
C PHE A 221 -22.42 -8.35 -27.83
N ALA A 222 -22.05 -7.08 -27.69
CA ALA A 222 -22.21 -6.31 -26.46
C ALA A 222 -23.05 -5.03 -26.64
N GLY A 223 -23.55 -4.77 -27.86
CA GLY A 223 -24.43 -3.64 -28.17
C GLY A 223 -23.74 -2.27 -28.11
N SER A 224 -22.41 -2.23 -28.07
CA SER A 224 -21.64 -0.98 -28.02
C SER A 224 -20.41 -1.05 -28.91
N VAL A 225 -20.11 0.06 -29.60
CA VAL A 225 -18.95 0.17 -30.48
C VAL A 225 -17.68 0.03 -29.66
N GLY A 226 -16.78 -0.87 -30.07
CA GLY A 226 -15.53 -1.08 -29.35
C GLY A 226 -14.56 0.11 -29.40
N PRO A 227 -13.55 0.14 -28.52
CA PRO A 227 -12.69 1.31 -28.29
C PRO A 227 -11.98 1.78 -29.56
N LEU A 228 -11.51 0.84 -30.40
CA LEU A 228 -10.80 1.14 -31.64
C LEU A 228 -11.74 1.52 -32.81
N HIS A 229 -13.04 1.27 -32.71
CA HIS A 229 -14.02 1.63 -33.75
C HIS A 229 -14.83 2.90 -33.42
N THR A 230 -14.62 3.49 -32.25
CA THR A 230 -15.23 4.78 -31.88
C THR A 230 -14.71 5.94 -32.74
N ARG A 231 -15.37 7.11 -32.72
CA ARG A 231 -14.82 8.36 -33.33
C ARG A 231 -13.76 9.05 -32.46
N SER A 232 -13.34 8.43 -31.35
CA SER A 232 -12.37 9.04 -30.43
C SER A 232 -11.01 9.27 -31.09
N LYS A 233 -10.48 10.48 -30.94
CA LYS A 233 -9.11 10.84 -31.36
C LYS A 233 -8.04 10.13 -30.51
N ARG A 234 -8.38 9.67 -29.30
CA ARG A 234 -7.42 9.02 -28.37
C ARG A 234 -6.79 7.76 -28.96
N PHE A 235 -7.52 7.06 -29.82
CA PHE A 235 -7.06 5.82 -30.45
C PHE A 235 -6.70 5.97 -31.93
N ALA A 236 -6.72 7.19 -32.47
CA ALA A 236 -6.47 7.41 -33.90
C ALA A 236 -5.11 6.86 -34.36
N SER A 237 -4.10 6.84 -33.48
CA SER A 237 -2.78 6.30 -33.76
C SER A 237 -2.71 4.76 -33.78
N LEU A 238 -3.71 4.07 -33.23
CA LEU A 238 -3.79 2.60 -33.15
C LEU A 238 -4.74 2.01 -34.20
N LYS A 239 -5.75 2.78 -34.62
CA LYS A 239 -6.71 2.37 -35.66
C LYS A 239 -5.99 2.10 -36.97
N GLY A 240 -5.90 0.84 -37.36
CA GLY A 240 -5.18 0.43 -38.57
C GLY A 240 -3.66 0.40 -38.42
N SER A 241 -3.12 0.36 -37.20
CA SER A 241 -1.68 0.17 -36.95
C SER A 241 -1.42 -1.13 -36.16
N PRO A 242 -1.62 -2.32 -36.78
CA PRO A 242 -1.41 -3.60 -36.11
C PRO A 242 0.01 -3.74 -35.57
N ASP A 243 1.02 -3.25 -36.29
CA ASP A 243 2.43 -3.29 -35.85
C ASP A 243 2.65 -2.54 -34.53
N LYS A 244 1.99 -1.38 -34.34
CA LYS A 244 2.08 -0.62 -33.08
C LYS A 244 1.40 -1.35 -31.94
N ILE A 245 0.24 -1.96 -32.21
CA ILE A 245 -0.48 -2.75 -31.21
C ILE A 245 0.38 -3.96 -30.80
N ALA A 246 0.95 -4.69 -31.78
CA ALA A 246 1.82 -5.83 -31.53
C ALA A 246 3.06 -5.43 -30.71
N ALA A 247 3.73 -4.34 -31.07
CA ALA A 247 4.88 -3.84 -30.31
C ALA A 247 4.52 -3.48 -28.86
N MET A 248 3.36 -2.85 -28.64
CA MET A 248 2.91 -2.49 -27.29
C MET A 248 2.50 -3.72 -26.47
N LEU A 249 1.86 -4.73 -27.08
CA LEU A 249 1.51 -5.99 -26.41
C LEU A 249 2.76 -6.79 -26.02
N ALA A 250 3.74 -6.88 -26.92
CA ALA A 250 5.03 -7.50 -26.64
C ALA A 250 5.73 -6.80 -25.48
N GLU A 251 5.77 -5.47 -25.48
CA GLU A 251 6.38 -4.70 -24.38
C GLU A 251 5.68 -4.94 -23.04
N ILE A 252 4.34 -4.99 -22.99
CA ILE A 252 3.65 -5.32 -21.73
C ILE A 252 4.03 -6.74 -21.27
N GLY A 253 4.13 -7.69 -22.20
CA GLY A 253 4.48 -9.07 -21.90
C GLY A 253 5.93 -9.27 -21.46
N ASP A 254 6.88 -8.53 -22.03
CA ASP A 254 8.29 -8.55 -21.61
C ASP A 254 8.40 -8.15 -20.12
N TYR A 255 7.67 -7.11 -19.70
CA TYR A 255 7.66 -6.69 -18.31
C TYR A 255 6.81 -7.59 -17.41
N GLU A 256 5.74 -8.18 -17.92
CA GLU A 256 5.03 -9.24 -17.21
C GLU A 256 5.99 -10.39 -16.87
N ALA A 257 6.79 -10.85 -17.84
CA ALA A 257 7.79 -11.90 -17.64
C ALA A 257 8.86 -11.47 -16.61
N LEU A 258 9.42 -10.27 -16.74
CA LEU A 258 10.41 -9.74 -15.78
C LEU A 258 9.83 -9.63 -14.36
N SER A 259 8.58 -9.17 -14.21
CA SER A 259 7.92 -9.07 -12.91
C SER A 259 7.40 -10.41 -12.36
N SER A 260 7.31 -11.44 -13.20
CA SER A 260 6.91 -12.79 -12.81
C SER A 260 8.07 -13.58 -12.20
N ASN A 261 9.31 -13.16 -12.50
CA ASN A 261 10.47 -13.39 -11.66
C ASN A 261 10.27 -12.57 -10.38
N ARG A 262 9.29 -12.97 -9.59
CA ARG A 262 9.18 -12.52 -8.21
C ARG A 262 10.50 -12.93 -7.59
N ASP A 263 11.32 -11.97 -7.20
CA ASP A 263 12.39 -12.17 -6.23
C ASP A 263 11.71 -12.68 -4.95
N ARG A 264 11.31 -13.96 -4.93
CA ARG A 264 10.82 -14.64 -3.73
C ARG A 264 11.96 -14.87 -2.73
N ASP A 265 13.17 -14.52 -3.14
CA ASP A 265 14.39 -14.55 -2.36
C ASP A 265 14.46 -13.41 -1.33
N TRP A 266 13.48 -12.48 -1.27
CA TRP A 266 13.41 -11.50 -0.17
C TRP A 266 13.24 -12.15 1.22
N LEU A 267 12.70 -13.36 1.29
CA LEU A 267 12.65 -14.14 2.52
C LEU A 267 14.05 -14.63 2.92
N GLN A 268 14.88 -14.96 1.94
CA GLN A 268 16.29 -15.32 2.15
C GLN A 268 17.09 -14.07 2.55
N ASP A 269 16.84 -12.92 1.92
CA ASP A 269 17.45 -11.64 2.32
C ASP A 269 17.07 -11.22 3.75
N ARG A 270 15.86 -11.55 4.22
CA ARG A 270 15.43 -11.27 5.60
C ARG A 270 16.19 -12.11 6.63
N ASP A 271 16.36 -13.40 6.34
CA ASP A 271 17.06 -14.32 7.22
C ASP A 271 18.58 -14.03 7.20
N ASP A 272 19.14 -13.67 6.03
CA ASP A 272 20.53 -13.24 5.88
C ASP A 272 20.79 -11.90 6.59
N ALA A 273 19.85 -10.95 6.55
CA ALA A 273 19.96 -9.68 7.29
C ALA A 273 19.89 -9.90 8.81
N ALA A 274 19.06 -10.84 9.30
CA ALA A 274 19.01 -11.17 10.72
C ALA A 274 20.33 -11.78 11.20
N LEU A 275 20.89 -12.71 10.43
CA LEU A 275 22.21 -13.30 10.70
C LEU A 275 23.32 -12.25 10.70
N TRP A 276 23.28 -11.28 9.78
CA TRP A 276 24.28 -10.21 9.71
C TRP A 276 24.19 -9.25 10.90
N VAL A 277 22.98 -8.94 11.37
CA VAL A 277 22.77 -8.12 12.58
C VAL A 277 23.22 -8.85 13.83
N GLU A 278 22.90 -10.14 13.97
CA GLU A 278 23.38 -10.99 15.06
C GLU A 278 24.91 -11.06 15.09
N ASP A 279 25.54 -11.23 13.93
CA ASP A 279 27.00 -11.29 13.82
C ASP A 279 27.67 -9.95 14.13
N TYR A 280 27.07 -8.84 13.69
CA TYR A 280 27.51 -7.50 14.05
C TYR A 280 27.46 -7.26 15.57
N TRP A 281 26.36 -7.64 16.23
CA TRP A 281 26.25 -7.51 17.69
C TRP A 281 27.23 -8.40 18.43
N ARG A 282 27.45 -9.63 17.94
CA ARG A 282 28.47 -10.55 18.49
C ARG A 282 29.86 -9.94 18.41
N ILE A 283 30.25 -9.35 17.28
CA ILE A 283 31.55 -8.69 17.10
C ILE A 283 31.68 -7.48 18.03
N LEU A 284 30.61 -6.69 18.18
CA LEU A 284 30.61 -5.50 19.01
C LEU A 284 30.77 -5.87 20.50
N GLN A 285 30.04 -6.89 20.96
CA GLN A 285 30.19 -7.43 22.31
C GLN A 285 31.56 -8.06 22.54
N ALA A 286 32.07 -8.86 21.60
CA ALA A 286 33.41 -9.41 21.70
C ALA A 286 34.49 -8.32 21.75
N SER A 287 34.29 -7.20 21.05
CA SER A 287 35.18 -6.03 21.12
C SER A 287 35.09 -5.30 22.47
N GLU A 288 33.92 -5.22 23.08
CA GLU A 288 33.72 -4.64 24.42
C GLU A 288 34.29 -5.55 25.52
N ASP A 289 34.12 -6.87 25.39
CA ASP A 289 34.61 -7.86 26.35
C ASP A 289 36.13 -8.07 26.24
N ALA A 290 36.68 -7.95 25.03
CA ALA A 290 38.12 -7.96 24.80
C ALA A 290 38.79 -6.59 25.02
N ALA A 291 38.06 -5.60 25.54
CA ALA A 291 38.61 -4.29 25.86
C ALA A 291 39.77 -4.45 26.85
N THR A 292 40.99 -4.25 26.36
CA THR A 292 42.19 -4.38 27.17
C THR A 292 42.19 -3.24 28.19
N PRO A 293 42.38 -3.50 29.51
CA PRO A 293 42.40 -2.43 30.51
C PRO A 293 43.53 -1.44 30.23
N GLY A 294 43.19 -0.23 29.77
CA GLY A 294 44.14 0.83 29.44
C GLY A 294 43.46 1.99 28.68
N PRO A 295 44.13 3.14 28.51
CA PRO A 295 43.65 4.18 27.60
C PRO A 295 43.63 3.63 26.17
N ASP A 296 42.66 4.05 25.35
CA ASP A 296 42.61 3.68 23.93
C ASP A 296 43.91 4.12 23.25
N LEU A 297 44.72 3.13 22.85
CA LEU A 297 45.96 3.35 22.11
C LEU A 297 45.76 2.77 20.70
N ILE A 298 46.03 3.58 19.68
CA ILE A 298 46.21 3.07 18.33
C ILE A 298 47.49 2.24 18.36
N LEU A 299 47.35 0.91 18.33
CA LEU A 299 48.48 -0.01 18.28
C LEU A 299 49.20 0.13 16.94
N GLU A 300 50.52 0.06 16.97
CA GLU A 300 51.37 0.06 15.77
C GLU A 300 51.10 -1.24 14.99
N ALA A 301 50.67 -1.14 13.73
CA ALA A 301 50.35 -2.29 12.90
C ALA A 301 51.61 -3.15 12.67
N ARG A 302 51.73 -4.26 13.40
CA ARG A 302 52.76 -5.28 13.21
C ARG A 302 52.08 -6.55 12.67
N GLU A 303 51.74 -6.49 11.39
CA GLU A 303 51.05 -7.56 10.64
C GLU A 303 51.82 -8.90 10.69
N ASP A 304 53.15 -8.88 10.76
CA ASP A 304 53.97 -10.08 10.57
C ASP A 304 54.02 -11.06 11.77
N ALA A 305 53.44 -10.74 12.93
CA ALA A 305 53.51 -11.58 14.14
C ALA A 305 52.22 -12.37 14.45
N LEU A 306 51.05 -11.89 13.99
CA LEU A 306 49.75 -12.47 14.34
C LEU A 306 49.45 -13.79 13.59
N ASP A 307 50.02 -13.96 12.40
CA ASP A 307 49.80 -15.16 11.57
C ASP A 307 50.42 -16.44 12.17
N ALA A 308 51.34 -16.31 13.13
CA ALA A 308 52.02 -17.45 13.76
C ALA A 308 51.30 -18.01 15.01
N GLU A 309 50.48 -17.21 15.70
CA GLU A 309 49.78 -17.64 16.94
C GLU A 309 48.37 -18.23 16.68
N LEU A 310 47.72 -17.85 15.57
CA LEU A 310 46.38 -18.33 15.17
C LEU A 310 46.31 -19.82 14.79
N ALA A 311 47.44 -20.53 14.73
CA ALA A 311 47.50 -21.94 14.35
C ALA A 311 47.38 -22.93 15.54
N ALA A 312 47.27 -22.46 16.79
CA ALA A 312 47.47 -23.32 17.98
C ALA A 312 46.36 -23.37 19.04
N GLU A 313 45.24 -22.65 18.92
CA GLU A 313 44.19 -22.67 19.95
C GLU A 313 42.95 -23.48 19.54
N ALA A 314 42.64 -24.50 20.35
CA ALA A 314 41.50 -25.39 20.21
C ALA A 314 40.19 -24.72 20.66
N GLU A 315 39.08 -25.05 19.98
CA GLU A 315 37.73 -24.56 20.30
C GLU A 315 37.33 -24.81 21.77
N PRO A 316 36.78 -23.80 22.48
CA PRO A 316 36.19 -24.03 23.80
C PRO A 316 34.72 -24.47 23.67
N GLU A 317 34.33 -25.46 24.48
CA GLU A 317 32.94 -25.92 24.58
C GLU A 317 31.98 -24.84 25.13
N PRO A 318 30.70 -24.85 24.73
CA PRO A 318 29.73 -23.81 25.06
C PRO A 318 29.35 -23.81 26.54
N GLY A 319 29.41 -22.63 27.16
CA GLY A 319 28.88 -22.36 28.50
C GLY A 319 27.35 -22.25 28.54
N PRO A 320 26.74 -22.27 29.74
CA PRO A 320 25.29 -22.43 29.89
C PRO A 320 24.50 -21.13 29.61
N LEU A 321 23.37 -21.28 28.91
CA LEU A 321 22.37 -20.23 28.64
C LEU A 321 21.72 -19.68 29.93
N PRO A 322 21.33 -18.39 29.98
CA PRO A 322 20.60 -17.82 31.10
C PRO A 322 19.18 -18.37 31.21
N ALA A 323 18.70 -18.53 32.46
CA ALA A 323 17.55 -19.34 32.82
C ALA A 323 16.20 -18.83 32.26
N HIS A 324 15.48 -19.71 31.55
CA HIS A 324 14.03 -19.63 31.36
C HIS A 324 13.33 -19.63 32.73
N ASP A 325 12.40 -18.72 32.97
CA ASP A 325 11.50 -18.78 34.13
C ASP A 325 10.23 -19.57 33.74
N PRO A 326 10.13 -20.86 34.09
CA PRO A 326 9.02 -21.72 33.69
C PRO A 326 7.67 -21.26 34.28
N GLN A 327 7.67 -20.44 35.34
CA GLN A 327 6.42 -19.93 35.92
C GLN A 327 5.78 -18.86 35.02
N LEU A 328 6.57 -18.05 34.33
CA LEU A 328 6.07 -17.04 33.40
C LEU A 328 5.47 -17.68 32.14
N GLU A 329 5.99 -18.82 31.70
CA GLU A 329 5.46 -19.58 30.56
C GLU A 329 4.10 -20.19 30.86
N VAL A 330 3.93 -20.77 32.06
CA VAL A 330 2.65 -21.33 32.50
C VAL A 330 1.56 -20.26 32.57
N LEU A 331 1.91 -19.05 33.02
CA LEU A 331 0.96 -17.92 33.11
C LEU A 331 0.58 -17.38 31.74
N ALA A 332 1.53 -17.26 30.80
CA ALA A 332 1.26 -16.84 29.43
C ALA A 332 0.34 -17.83 28.71
N ALA A 333 0.62 -19.13 28.81
CA ALA A 333 -0.21 -20.18 28.24
C ALA A 333 -1.64 -20.19 28.83
N ALA A 334 -1.78 -19.94 30.15
CA ALA A 334 -3.08 -19.92 30.83
C ALA A 334 -4.02 -18.79 30.36
N VAL A 335 -3.48 -17.75 29.72
CA VAL A 335 -4.25 -16.62 29.18
C VAL A 335 -4.21 -16.55 27.64
N SER A 336 -3.80 -17.65 27.00
CA SER A 336 -3.70 -17.79 25.55
C SER A 336 -2.73 -16.81 24.88
N LEU A 337 -1.66 -16.41 25.59
CA LEU A 337 -0.55 -15.63 25.02
C LEU A 337 0.62 -16.54 24.65
N PRO A 338 1.44 -16.15 23.64
CA PRO A 338 2.56 -16.96 23.21
C PRO A 338 3.62 -17.14 24.32
N PRO A 339 4.36 -18.26 24.31
CA PRO A 339 5.52 -18.43 25.20
C PRO A 339 6.51 -17.26 25.06
N GLY A 340 7.13 -16.84 26.17
CA GLY A 340 8.06 -15.71 26.17
C GLY A 340 7.43 -14.32 26.05
N TYR A 341 6.09 -14.18 25.97
CA TYR A 341 5.43 -12.89 25.79
C TYR A 341 5.88 -11.80 26.78
N LEU A 342 5.93 -12.11 28.08
CA LEU A 342 6.34 -11.12 29.10
C LEU A 342 7.80 -10.70 28.98
N GLN A 343 8.66 -11.59 28.48
CA GLN A 343 10.06 -11.30 28.25
C GLN A 343 10.23 -10.40 27.02
N ALA A 344 9.64 -10.80 25.88
CA ALA A 344 9.66 -10.00 24.65
C ALA A 344 9.03 -8.61 24.87
N ALA A 345 7.92 -8.53 25.61
CA ALA A 345 7.28 -7.26 25.92
C ALA A 345 8.11 -6.40 26.89
N GLY A 346 8.90 -7.01 27.77
CA GLY A 346 9.84 -6.29 28.62
C GLY A 346 11.03 -5.73 27.86
N GLU A 347 11.54 -6.48 26.87
CA GLU A 347 12.66 -6.10 26.01
C GLU A 347 12.26 -5.00 25.01
N GLY A 348 11.03 -5.05 24.48
CA GLY A 348 10.48 -4.03 23.56
C GLY A 348 10.06 -2.72 24.23
N GLU A 349 10.23 -2.57 25.55
CA GLU A 349 9.86 -1.36 26.27
C GLU A 349 10.92 -0.24 26.16
N ASP A 350 10.55 0.87 25.52
CA ASP A 350 11.33 2.10 25.60
C ASP A 350 11.17 2.78 26.97
N ARG A 351 12.18 2.60 27.84
CA ARG A 351 12.23 3.20 29.19
C ARG A 351 12.64 4.68 29.20
N SER A 352 12.96 5.28 28.07
CA SER A 352 13.41 6.68 27.99
C SER A 352 12.25 7.69 28.08
N GLY A 353 11.04 7.28 27.68
CA GLY A 353 9.83 8.11 27.69
C GLY A 353 9.45 8.62 29.08
N TRP A 354 8.91 9.85 29.16
CA TRP A 354 8.50 10.42 30.45
C TRP A 354 7.43 9.57 31.16
N LEU A 355 6.46 9.03 30.42
CA LEU A 355 5.42 8.17 30.99
C LEU A 355 6.01 6.87 31.56
N ALA A 356 7.00 6.28 30.87
CA ALA A 356 7.71 5.08 31.32
C ALA A 356 8.51 5.34 32.60
N ARG A 357 9.10 6.54 32.75
CA ARG A 357 9.80 6.97 33.97
C ARG A 357 8.87 7.16 35.16
N GLU A 358 7.71 7.80 34.97
CA GLU A 358 6.72 7.97 36.05
C GLU A 358 6.10 6.64 36.50
N LEU A 359 6.01 5.67 35.59
CA LEU A 359 5.51 4.33 35.88
C LEU A 359 6.63 3.30 36.14
N ALA A 360 7.89 3.70 36.27
CA ALA A 360 9.02 2.76 36.38
C ALA A 360 8.93 1.85 37.62
N ALA A 361 8.26 2.32 38.67
CA ALA A 361 7.98 1.53 39.88
C ALA A 361 6.79 0.57 39.73
N ASP A 362 6.01 0.70 38.65
CA ASP A 362 4.87 -0.16 38.35
C ASP A 362 5.31 -1.30 37.40
N GLY A 363 4.87 -2.53 37.67
CA GLY A 363 5.20 -3.69 36.83
C GLY A 363 4.62 -3.57 35.40
N LEU A 364 5.25 -4.26 34.44
CA LEU A 364 4.88 -4.24 33.01
C LEU A 364 3.37 -4.43 32.76
N VAL A 365 2.75 -5.41 33.42
CA VAL A 365 1.31 -5.69 33.28
C VAL A 365 0.44 -4.49 33.65
N LEU A 366 0.81 -3.74 34.69
CA LEU A 366 0.08 -2.54 35.09
C LEU A 366 0.31 -1.39 34.10
N ARG A 367 1.51 -1.27 33.53
CA ARG A 367 1.82 -0.29 32.49
C ARG A 367 1.01 -0.55 31.22
N LEU A 368 0.98 -1.78 30.72
CA LEU A 368 0.14 -2.19 29.58
C LEU A 368 -1.35 -1.88 29.82
N ALA A 369 -1.84 -2.13 31.05
CA ALA A 369 -3.22 -1.79 31.42
C ALA A 369 -3.50 -0.27 31.40
N VAL A 370 -2.52 0.56 31.76
CA VAL A 370 -2.61 2.02 31.69
C VAL A 370 -2.60 2.48 30.24
N TYR A 371 -1.67 1.98 29.42
CA TYR A 371 -1.59 2.28 27.99
C TYR A 371 -2.88 1.94 27.26
N ALA A 372 -3.38 0.72 27.42
CA ALA A 372 -4.64 0.27 26.83
C ALA A 372 -5.84 1.16 27.20
N LYS A 373 -5.81 1.81 28.37
CA LYS A 373 -6.88 2.72 28.82
C LYS A 373 -6.73 4.15 28.29
N LEU A 374 -5.51 4.64 28.11
CA LEU A 374 -5.25 6.02 27.67
C LEU A 374 -5.27 6.16 26.14
N LEU A 375 -4.68 5.19 25.43
CA LEU A 375 -4.52 5.24 23.98
C LEU A 375 -5.50 4.29 23.25
N GLY A 376 -5.97 3.25 23.96
CA GLY A 376 -6.82 2.20 23.40
C GLY A 376 -6.03 0.92 23.14
N PRO A 377 -6.69 -0.25 22.99
CA PRO A 377 -6.01 -1.53 22.85
C PRO A 377 -5.29 -1.72 21.51
N GLY A 378 -5.74 -1.08 20.43
CA GLY A 378 -5.15 -1.16 19.09
C GLY A 378 -4.43 0.12 18.65
N ASP A 379 -3.78 0.84 19.56
CA ASP A 379 -3.01 2.03 19.20
C ASP A 379 -1.74 1.65 18.43
N ASP A 380 -1.44 2.38 17.36
CA ASP A 380 -0.34 2.04 16.45
C ASP A 380 1.05 2.35 17.02
N SER A 381 1.14 3.09 18.14
CA SER A 381 2.41 3.40 18.80
C SER A 381 2.99 2.25 19.64
N TYR A 382 2.24 1.16 19.83
CA TYR A 382 2.73 0.01 20.59
C TYR A 382 3.79 -0.78 19.83
N PRO A 383 4.91 -1.14 20.49
CA PRO A 383 5.85 -2.12 19.97
C PRO A 383 5.13 -3.42 19.60
N ASP A 384 5.55 -4.06 18.51
CA ASP A 384 4.95 -5.32 18.07
C ASP A 384 5.05 -6.40 19.15
N ALA A 385 6.13 -6.40 19.92
CA ALA A 385 6.33 -7.31 21.06
C ALA A 385 5.27 -7.16 22.17
N TRP A 386 4.55 -6.04 22.23
CA TRP A 386 3.47 -5.82 23.20
C TRP A 386 2.12 -6.34 22.71
N ARG A 387 1.97 -6.58 21.40
CA ARG A 387 0.70 -6.96 20.79
C ARG A 387 0.50 -8.46 20.90
N ASP A 388 -0.72 -8.87 21.20
CA ASP A 388 -1.15 -10.25 21.10
C ASP A 388 -1.17 -10.64 19.60
N PRO A 389 -0.38 -11.64 19.16
CA PRO A 389 -0.31 -12.02 17.74
C PRO A 389 -1.64 -12.46 17.13
N ALA A 390 -2.60 -12.91 17.96
CA ALA A 390 -3.90 -13.34 17.49
C ALA A 390 -4.84 -12.16 17.15
N THR A 391 -4.68 -11.03 17.85
CA THR A 391 -5.59 -9.87 17.73
C THR A 391 -4.93 -8.65 17.11
N GLY A 392 -3.60 -8.55 17.17
CA GLY A 392 -2.85 -7.35 16.80
C GLY A 392 -3.03 -6.18 17.76
N GLU A 393 -3.67 -6.41 18.91
CA GLU A 393 -3.95 -5.43 19.97
C GLU A 393 -3.19 -5.80 21.26
N LEU A 394 -3.11 -4.89 22.23
CA LEU A 394 -2.62 -5.24 23.57
C LEU A 394 -3.49 -6.32 24.22
N PRO A 395 -2.93 -7.17 25.10
CA PRO A 395 -3.70 -8.15 25.84
C PRO A 395 -4.86 -7.50 26.57
N THR A 396 -6.00 -8.19 26.55
CA THR A 396 -7.21 -7.72 27.21
C THR A 396 -6.98 -7.54 28.72
N MET A 397 -7.77 -6.66 29.34
CA MET A 397 -7.72 -6.47 30.80
C MET A 397 -7.91 -7.77 31.59
N GLN A 398 -8.61 -8.77 31.02
CA GLN A 398 -8.79 -10.08 31.65
C GLN A 398 -7.51 -10.93 31.56
N GLN A 399 -6.82 -10.93 30.41
CA GLN A 399 -5.52 -11.59 30.25
C GLN A 399 -4.46 -10.94 31.13
N LEU A 400 -4.40 -9.60 31.18
CA LEU A 400 -3.49 -8.86 32.06
C LEU A 400 -3.75 -9.17 33.55
N ALA A 401 -5.01 -9.32 33.96
CA ALA A 401 -5.33 -9.72 35.34
C ALA A 401 -4.83 -11.14 35.66
N GLY A 402 -4.93 -12.06 34.70
CA GLY A 402 -4.37 -13.41 34.80
C GLY A 402 -2.85 -13.41 34.92
N LEU A 403 -2.14 -12.62 34.08
CA LEU A 403 -0.68 -12.50 34.15
C LEU A 403 -0.19 -11.91 35.48
N ALA A 404 -0.90 -10.93 36.03
CA ALA A 404 -0.57 -10.34 37.32
C ALA A 404 -1.08 -11.16 38.53
N GLN A 405 -1.76 -12.29 38.30
CA GLN A 405 -2.38 -13.13 39.34
C GLN A 405 -3.24 -12.33 40.33
N VAL A 406 -4.02 -11.37 39.82
CA VAL A 406 -4.93 -10.54 40.63
C VAL A 406 -6.34 -10.56 40.07
N SER A 407 -7.32 -10.22 40.90
CA SER A 407 -8.68 -10.02 40.40
C SER A 407 -8.76 -8.84 39.42
N LEU A 408 -9.61 -8.95 38.42
CA LEU A 408 -9.87 -7.87 37.46
C LEU A 408 -10.27 -6.53 38.13
N PRO A 409 -11.13 -6.50 39.18
CA PRO A 409 -11.39 -5.28 39.95
C PRO A 409 -10.13 -4.69 40.61
N THR A 410 -9.24 -5.53 41.14
CA THR A 410 -7.98 -5.10 41.75
C THR A 410 -7.06 -4.45 40.71
N LEU A 411 -6.92 -5.07 39.53
CA LEU A 411 -6.10 -4.51 38.44
C LEU A 411 -6.67 -3.17 37.95
N ARG A 412 -7.99 -3.07 37.78
CA ARG A 412 -8.67 -1.80 37.41
C ARG A 412 -8.41 -0.71 38.45
N LYS A 413 -8.53 -1.01 39.74
CA LYS A 413 -8.24 -0.06 40.83
C LYS A 413 -6.79 0.42 40.81
N ARG A 414 -5.82 -0.50 40.61
CA ARG A 414 -4.39 -0.14 40.51
C ARG A 414 -4.10 0.73 39.29
N ARG A 415 -4.69 0.39 38.14
CA ARG A 415 -4.59 1.18 36.90
C ARG A 415 -5.13 2.58 37.07
N ASP A 416 -6.33 2.73 37.64
CA ASP A 416 -6.96 4.03 37.82
C ASP A 416 -6.18 4.91 38.81
N ALA A 417 -5.59 4.29 39.85
CA ALA A 417 -4.66 4.99 40.74
C ALA A 417 -3.38 5.45 40.03
N ALA A 418 -2.79 4.61 39.15
CA ALA A 418 -1.63 4.98 38.34
C ALA A 418 -1.94 6.14 37.37
N ILE A 419 -3.11 6.11 36.70
CA ILE A 419 -3.58 7.20 35.84
C ILE A 419 -3.75 8.50 36.65
N ALA A 420 -4.33 8.43 37.85
CA ALA A 420 -4.48 9.60 38.71
C ALA A 420 -3.13 10.20 39.12
N ARG A 421 -2.11 9.35 39.42
CA ARG A 421 -0.73 9.82 39.68
C ARG A 421 -0.14 10.55 38.48
N LEU A 422 -0.30 10.00 37.28
CA LEU A 422 0.17 10.61 36.03
C LEU A 422 -0.50 11.97 35.75
N GLN A 423 -1.81 12.07 35.97
CA GLN A 423 -2.54 13.34 35.84
C GLN A 423 -2.04 14.39 36.84
N ALA A 424 -1.81 14.00 38.10
CA ALA A 424 -1.27 14.89 39.12
C ALA A 424 0.18 15.34 38.80
N ALA A 425 1.02 14.45 38.26
CA ALA A 425 2.38 14.78 37.81
C ALA A 425 2.36 15.73 36.61
N THR A 426 1.42 15.55 35.68
CA THR A 426 1.25 16.42 34.50
C THR A 426 0.83 17.84 34.92
N MET A 427 -0.05 17.98 35.90
CA MET A 427 -0.46 19.28 36.45
C MET A 427 0.70 20.01 37.14
N ARG A 428 1.56 19.30 37.89
CA ARG A 428 2.77 19.88 38.51
C ARG A 428 3.84 20.34 37.52
N ARG A 429 3.83 19.82 36.28
CA ARG A 429 4.74 20.25 35.21
C ARG A 429 4.25 21.46 34.43
N ARG A 430 2.95 21.78 34.51
CA ARG A 430 2.31 22.86 33.75
C ARG A 430 2.11 24.14 34.56
N GLY A 431 2.17 24.07 35.89
CA GLY A 431 2.28 25.23 36.78
C GLY A 431 3.73 25.44 37.18
#